data_AF-A0A645FSG4-F1
#
_entry.id   AF-A0A645FSG4-F1
#
_cell.length_a   1.000
_cell.length_b   1.000
_cell.length_c   1.000
_cell.angle_alpha   90.00
_cell.angle_beta   90.00
_cell.angle_gamma   90.00
#
_symmetry.space_group_name_H-M   'P 1'
#
loop_
_entity.id
_entity.type
_entity.pdbx_description
1 polymer ?
#
loop_
_entity_poly.entity_id
_entity_poly.type
_entity_poly.pdbx_seq_one_letter_code
_entity_poly.pdbx_strand_id
1 'polypeptide(L)'
;MLFEQWRSEGAWDKFHKNHYDWWTFPINIRSRFGAKYMIDEESVEILKGDELFIQNLKRCAFLLLESWGWNLYELKLIDNPDENQSWQNWAVRLYKCALSLKIFGCESELKSVVGYACFLLSNGHNLVHNKYNFEEFFLNEYRNGKL
;
A
#
# COMPACT_ATOMS: atom_id res chain seq x y z
N MET A 1 8.49 -11.02 -11.05
CA MET A 1 7.28 -10.76 -10.24
C MET A 1 6.23 -10.08 -11.12
N LEU A 2 4.94 -10.35 -10.91
CA LEU A 2 3.84 -9.84 -11.76
C LEU A 2 3.80 -8.31 -11.89
N PHE A 3 4.03 -7.57 -10.80
CA PHE A 3 4.02 -6.10 -10.84
C PHE A 3 5.17 -5.52 -11.66
N GLU A 4 6.34 -6.17 -11.65
CA GLU A 4 7.48 -5.74 -12.47
C GLU A 4 7.16 -5.86 -13.95
N GLN A 5 6.46 -6.92 -14.33
CA GLN A 5 6.00 -7.10 -15.71
C GLN A 5 5.06 -5.96 -16.08
N TRP A 6 4.06 -5.65 -15.25
CA TRP A 6 3.12 -4.55 -15.52
C TRP A 6 3.83 -3.20 -15.64
N ARG A 7 4.78 -2.91 -14.75
CA ARG A 7 5.61 -1.70 -14.84
C ARG A 7 6.41 -1.65 -16.14
N SER A 8 7.09 -2.73 -16.51
CA SER A 8 7.91 -2.77 -17.74
C SER A 8 7.10 -2.61 -19.03
N GLU A 9 5.83 -3.00 -18.99
CA GLU A 9 4.88 -2.86 -20.10
C GLU A 9 4.16 -1.50 -20.11
N GLY A 10 4.40 -0.61 -19.13
CA GLY A 10 3.61 0.61 -18.94
C GLY A 10 2.14 0.34 -18.62
N ALA A 11 1.81 -0.88 -18.19
CA ALA A 11 0.44 -1.36 -18.00
C ALA A 11 -0.11 -0.97 -16.62
N TRP A 12 -0.07 0.34 -16.31
CA TRP A 12 -0.47 0.90 -15.02
C TRP A 12 -1.93 0.60 -14.66
N ASP A 13 -2.79 0.49 -15.68
CA ASP A 13 -4.20 0.12 -15.52
C ASP A 13 -4.40 -1.27 -14.87
N LYS A 14 -3.43 -2.19 -15.04
CA LYS A 14 -3.48 -3.52 -14.42
C LYS A 14 -3.39 -3.44 -12.89
N PHE A 15 -2.68 -2.45 -12.34
CA PHE A 15 -2.67 -2.23 -10.89
C PHE A 15 -4.07 -1.86 -10.38
N HIS A 16 -4.89 -1.22 -11.21
CA HIS A 16 -6.20 -0.70 -10.80
C HIS A 16 -7.30 -1.74 -10.91
N LYS A 17 -7.23 -2.57 -11.96
CA LYS A 17 -8.28 -3.54 -12.32
C LYS A 17 -8.15 -4.91 -11.65
N ASN A 18 -6.94 -5.30 -11.20
CA ASN A 18 -6.71 -6.63 -10.62
C ASN A 18 -6.93 -6.70 -9.10
N HIS A 19 -7.32 -7.87 -8.62
CA HIS A 19 -7.53 -8.15 -7.19
C HIS A 19 -6.36 -8.90 -6.57
N TYR A 20 -5.35 -8.15 -6.13
CA TYR A 20 -4.14 -8.71 -5.54
C TYR A 20 -3.94 -8.40 -4.05
N ASP A 21 -4.72 -7.47 -3.51
CA ASP A 21 -4.44 -6.83 -2.22
C ASP A 21 -4.27 -7.84 -1.07
N TRP A 22 -5.06 -8.92 -1.06
CA TRP A 22 -5.06 -9.89 0.04
C TRP A 22 -3.84 -10.80 0.08
N TRP A 23 -3.22 -11.11 -1.07
CA TRP A 23 -2.03 -11.95 -1.13
C TRP A 23 -0.75 -11.13 -1.29
N THR A 24 -0.83 -9.89 -1.78
CA THR A 24 0.33 -8.98 -1.84
C THR A 24 0.57 -8.27 -0.50
N PHE A 25 -0.49 -7.86 0.20
CA PHE A 25 -0.42 -7.10 1.44
C PHE A 25 -1.19 -7.84 2.54
N PRO A 26 -0.62 -8.95 3.07
CA PRO A 26 -1.28 -9.72 4.11
C PRO A 26 -1.41 -8.89 5.39
N ILE A 27 -2.58 -9.00 6.04
CA ILE A 27 -2.95 -8.26 7.25
C ILE A 27 -3.64 -9.19 8.25
N ASN A 28 -3.63 -8.83 9.53
CA ASN A 28 -4.22 -9.62 10.62
C ASN A 28 -5.73 -9.36 10.85
N ILE A 29 -6.43 -8.85 9.82
CA ILE A 29 -7.87 -8.56 9.88
C ILE A 29 -8.63 -9.54 9.00
N ARG A 30 -9.76 -10.03 9.49
CA ARG A 30 -10.64 -10.93 8.74
C ARG A 30 -11.17 -10.27 7.47
N SER A 31 -11.16 -11.01 6.37
CA SER A 31 -11.73 -10.60 5.10
C SER A 31 -13.17 -11.10 4.95
N ARG A 32 -13.85 -10.68 3.86
CA ARG A 32 -15.11 -11.32 3.42
C ARG A 32 -14.96 -12.81 3.08
N PHE A 33 -13.74 -13.26 2.83
CA PHE A 33 -13.39 -14.67 2.62
C PHE A 33 -12.99 -15.37 3.94
N GLY A 34 -13.36 -14.78 5.08
CA GLY A 34 -13.03 -15.30 6.41
C GLY A 34 -11.55 -15.08 6.76
N ALA A 35 -11.00 -16.04 7.50
CA ALA A 35 -9.61 -16.03 7.99
C ALA A 35 -8.58 -16.54 6.94
N LYS A 36 -9.01 -16.91 5.73
CA LYS A 36 -8.14 -17.58 4.72
C LYS A 36 -6.85 -16.81 4.40
N TYR A 37 -6.89 -15.48 4.42
CA TYR A 37 -5.74 -14.61 4.11
C TYR A 37 -5.34 -13.75 5.30
N MET A 38 -5.86 -14.08 6.49
CA MET A 38 -5.45 -13.45 7.73
C MET A 38 -4.16 -14.11 8.19
N ILE A 39 -3.15 -13.30 8.47
CA ILE A 39 -1.93 -13.78 9.13
C ILE A 39 -2.12 -13.69 10.63
N ASP A 40 -1.78 -14.77 11.33
CA ASP A 40 -1.67 -14.80 12.79
C ASP A 40 -0.27 -14.36 13.26
N GLU A 41 -0.09 -14.24 14.57
CA GLU A 41 1.17 -13.78 15.15
C GLU A 41 2.34 -14.70 14.82
N GLU A 42 2.11 -16.02 14.79
CA GLU A 42 3.15 -17.01 14.41
C GLU A 42 3.60 -16.81 12.96
N SER A 43 2.65 -16.68 12.02
CA SER A 43 2.95 -16.42 10.61
C SER A 43 3.67 -15.09 10.41
N VAL A 44 3.33 -14.06 11.20
CA VAL A 44 4.02 -12.77 11.18
C VAL A 44 5.48 -12.94 11.56
N GLU A 45 5.80 -13.64 12.64
CA GLU A 45 7.20 -13.83 13.07
C GLU A 45 8.01 -14.67 12.08
N ILE A 46 7.41 -15.71 11.48
CA ILE A 46 8.05 -16.49 10.40
C ILE A 46 8.39 -15.59 9.21
N LEU A 47 7.41 -14.83 8.72
CA LEU A 47 7.57 -14.00 7.53
C LEU A 47 8.44 -12.76 7.77
N LYS A 48 8.50 -12.24 9.01
CA LYS A 48 9.47 -11.19 9.40
C LYS A 48 10.91 -11.68 9.27
N GLY A 49 11.17 -12.96 9.52
CA GLY A 49 12.48 -13.58 9.34
C GLY A 49 12.83 -13.91 7.89
N ASP A 50 11.88 -13.83 6.96
CA ASP A 50 12.09 -14.09 5.53
C ASP A 50 12.48 -12.80 4.80
N GLU A 51 13.78 -12.63 4.56
CA GLU A 51 14.33 -11.46 3.86
C GLU A 51 13.74 -11.27 2.46
N LEU A 52 13.49 -12.35 1.73
CA LEU A 52 12.93 -12.29 0.38
C LEU A 52 11.47 -11.81 0.42
N PHE A 53 10.70 -12.28 1.39
CA PHE A 53 9.34 -11.80 1.62
C PHE A 53 9.33 -10.30 1.91
N ILE A 54 10.18 -9.83 2.84
CA ILE A 54 10.25 -8.41 3.20
C ILE A 54 10.68 -7.54 2.01
N GLN A 55 11.69 -7.98 1.25
CA GLN A 55 12.10 -7.28 0.03
C GLN A 55 10.96 -7.19 -0.99
N ASN A 56 10.23 -8.28 -1.21
CA ASN A 56 9.09 -8.30 -2.12
C ASN A 56 7.94 -7.42 -1.63
N LEU A 57 7.65 -7.40 -0.32
CA LEU A 57 6.62 -6.53 0.27
C LEU A 57 6.93 -5.06 0.02
N LYS A 58 8.16 -4.64 0.32
CA LYS A 58 8.64 -3.26 0.08
C LYS A 58 8.59 -2.91 -1.41
N ARG A 59 9.00 -3.84 -2.28
CA ARG A 59 8.98 -3.62 -3.72
C ARG A 59 7.56 -3.50 -4.27
N CYS A 60 6.64 -4.34 -3.80
CA CYS A 60 5.22 -4.24 -4.15
C CYS A 60 4.60 -2.92 -3.68
N ALA A 61 4.95 -2.43 -2.49
CA ALA A 61 4.53 -1.12 -2.01
C ALA A 61 5.04 0.00 -2.92
N PHE A 62 6.31 -0.03 -3.29
CA PHE A 62 6.89 0.92 -4.24
C PHE A 62 6.12 0.93 -5.56
N LEU A 63 5.90 -0.24 -6.17
CA LEU A 63 5.24 -0.36 -7.47
C LEU A 63 3.76 0.06 -7.41
N LEU A 64 3.09 -0.21 -6.30
CA LEU A 64 1.72 0.27 -6.07
C LEU A 64 1.66 1.80 -6.04
N LEU A 65 2.52 2.45 -5.27
CA LEU A 65 2.52 3.92 -5.15
C LEU A 65 2.93 4.57 -6.47
N GLU A 66 3.92 3.99 -7.17
CA GLU A 66 4.34 4.42 -8.50
C GLU A 66 3.19 4.34 -9.50
N SER A 67 2.35 3.28 -9.43
CA SER A 67 1.14 3.17 -10.26
C SER A 67 0.10 4.26 -10.00
N TRP A 68 0.22 4.99 -8.89
CA TRP A 68 -0.60 6.15 -8.57
C TRP A 68 0.14 7.48 -8.68
N GLY A 69 1.34 7.48 -9.28
CA GLY A 69 2.13 8.68 -9.51
C GLY A 69 2.89 9.17 -8.28
N TRP A 70 3.11 8.32 -7.26
CA TRP A 70 3.92 8.68 -6.08
C TRP A 70 5.23 7.90 -6.04
N ASN A 71 6.35 8.60 -5.91
CA ASN A 71 7.64 7.97 -5.68
C ASN A 71 7.83 7.67 -4.19
N LEU A 72 7.84 6.38 -3.84
CA LEU A 72 7.95 5.93 -2.45
C LEU A 72 9.27 6.34 -1.77
N TYR A 73 10.37 6.44 -2.51
CA TYR A 73 11.68 6.75 -1.92
C TYR A 73 11.95 8.26 -1.85
N GLU A 74 11.39 9.03 -2.78
CA GLU A 74 11.55 10.50 -2.82
C GLU A 74 10.45 11.24 -2.06
N LEU A 75 9.39 10.54 -1.65
CA LEU A 75 8.24 11.10 -0.92
C LEU A 75 7.60 12.28 -1.67
N LYS A 76 7.46 12.14 -2.99
CA LYS A 76 6.84 13.16 -3.86
C LYS A 76 6.06 12.52 -5.00
N LEU A 77 5.27 13.34 -5.67
CA LEU A 77 4.69 12.98 -6.95
C LEU A 77 5.79 12.76 -8.00
N ILE A 78 5.53 11.83 -8.91
CA ILE A 78 6.34 11.57 -10.09
C ILE A 78 6.13 12.72 -11.07
N ASP A 79 7.23 13.25 -11.59
CA ASP A 79 7.21 14.30 -12.61
C ASP A 79 6.81 13.69 -13.97
N ASN A 80 5.81 14.28 -14.64
CA ASN A 80 5.26 13.80 -15.93
C ASN A 80 4.80 12.32 -15.88
N PRO A 81 3.79 11.97 -15.06
CA PRO A 81 3.31 10.60 -14.95
C PRO A 81 2.76 10.08 -16.29
N ASP A 82 2.95 8.79 -16.54
CA ASP A 82 2.35 8.09 -17.67
C ASP A 82 0.81 8.07 -17.56
N GLU A 83 0.15 7.70 -18.66
CA GLU A 83 -1.28 7.44 -18.65
C GLU A 83 -1.64 6.38 -17.58
N ASN A 84 -2.66 6.68 -16.78
CA ASN A 84 -3.12 5.86 -15.65
C ASN A 84 -2.16 5.76 -14.44
N GLN A 85 -1.03 6.49 -14.41
CA GLN A 85 -0.24 6.71 -13.19
C GLN A 85 -0.81 7.83 -12.32
N SER A 86 -2.01 7.61 -11.79
CA SER A 86 -2.70 8.60 -10.97
C SER A 86 -3.58 7.94 -9.93
N TRP A 87 -3.97 8.68 -8.89
CA TRP A 87 -4.85 8.16 -7.86
C TRP A 87 -6.18 7.65 -8.45
N GLN A 88 -6.53 6.40 -8.14
CA GLN A 88 -7.73 5.71 -8.65
C GLN A 88 -8.79 5.43 -7.58
N ASN A 89 -8.75 6.15 -6.44
CA ASN A 89 -9.73 6.04 -5.36
C ASN A 89 -9.84 4.63 -4.71
N TRP A 90 -8.73 3.88 -4.68
CA TRP A 90 -8.65 2.57 -4.03
C TRP A 90 -8.13 2.67 -2.58
N ALA A 91 -8.85 3.42 -1.74
CA ALA A 91 -8.45 3.67 -0.34
C ALA A 91 -8.19 2.39 0.47
N VAL A 92 -8.99 1.34 0.25
CA VAL A 92 -8.81 0.03 0.92
C VAL A 92 -7.46 -0.63 0.57
N ARG A 93 -6.94 -0.42 -0.64
CA ARG A 93 -5.66 -0.98 -1.08
C ARG A 93 -4.50 -0.21 -0.45
N LEU A 94 -4.59 1.12 -0.41
CA LEU A 94 -3.62 1.97 0.29
C LEU A 94 -3.56 1.59 1.79
N TYR A 95 -4.73 1.39 2.42
CA TYR A 95 -4.84 0.95 3.82
C TYR A 95 -4.16 -0.41 4.05
N LYS A 96 -4.46 -1.41 3.23
CA LYS A 96 -3.84 -2.74 3.36
C LYS A 96 -2.34 -2.70 3.20
N CYS A 97 -1.85 -1.93 2.22
CA CYS A 97 -0.42 -1.72 2.02
C CYS A 97 0.23 -1.14 3.29
N ALA A 98 -0.31 -0.04 3.82
CA ALA A 98 0.21 0.58 5.03
C ALA A 98 0.14 -0.34 6.26
N LEU A 99 -1.00 -1.00 6.50
CA LEU A 99 -1.16 -1.92 7.62
C LEU A 99 -0.20 -3.11 7.53
N SER A 100 0.00 -3.66 6.33
CA SER A 100 0.95 -4.75 6.13
C SER A 100 2.38 -4.30 6.43
N LEU A 101 2.81 -3.15 5.90
CA LEU A 101 4.13 -2.58 6.19
C LEU A 101 4.32 -2.33 7.70
N LYS A 102 3.28 -1.89 8.40
CA LYS A 102 3.28 -1.73 9.86
C LYS A 102 3.46 -3.05 10.59
N ILE A 103 2.71 -4.09 10.22
CA ILE A 103 2.79 -5.43 10.84
C ILE A 103 4.21 -6.00 10.70
N PHE A 104 4.85 -5.80 9.54
CA PHE A 104 6.17 -6.32 9.23
C PHE A 104 7.33 -5.37 9.56
N GLY A 105 7.08 -4.25 10.27
CA GLY A 105 8.15 -3.34 10.71
C GLY A 105 8.88 -2.60 9.58
N CYS A 106 8.27 -2.42 8.42
CA CYS A 106 8.83 -1.69 7.29
C CYS A 106 8.57 -0.18 7.44
N GLU A 107 9.20 0.43 8.45
CA GLU A 107 8.87 1.79 8.91
C GLU A 107 9.12 2.88 7.86
N SER A 108 10.20 2.79 7.07
CA SER A 108 10.53 3.80 6.06
C SER A 108 9.51 3.82 4.92
N GLU A 109 9.11 2.63 4.46
CA GLU A 109 8.08 2.48 3.45
C GLU A 109 6.71 2.92 4.00
N LEU A 110 6.37 2.50 5.24
CA LEU A 110 5.15 2.94 5.91
C LEU A 110 5.05 4.47 5.98
N LYS A 111 6.15 5.12 6.35
CA LYS A 111 6.26 6.58 6.41
C LYS A 111 5.86 7.20 5.07
N SER A 112 6.41 6.73 3.95
CA SER A 112 6.03 7.25 2.63
C SER A 112 4.57 6.97 2.27
N VAL A 113 4.02 5.79 2.61
CA VAL A 113 2.61 5.49 2.31
C VAL A 113 1.67 6.41 3.08
N VAL A 114 1.98 6.69 4.35
CA VAL A 114 1.27 7.68 5.16
C VAL A 114 1.41 9.09 4.57
N GLY A 115 2.61 9.47 4.13
CA GLY A 115 2.84 10.75 3.45
C GLY A 115 1.96 10.92 2.21
N TYR A 116 1.85 9.88 1.39
CA TYR A 116 0.97 9.91 0.23
C TYR A 116 -0.52 10.02 0.61
N ALA A 117 -0.97 9.28 1.63
CA ALA A 117 -2.33 9.40 2.14
C ALA A 117 -2.65 10.82 2.63
N CYS A 118 -1.74 11.44 3.37
CA CYS A 118 -1.87 12.82 3.84
C CYS A 118 -1.87 13.82 2.67
N PHE A 119 -1.02 13.62 1.67
CA PHE A 119 -1.04 14.40 0.44
C PHE A 119 -2.42 14.34 -0.24
N LEU A 120 -2.99 13.14 -0.41
CA LEU A 120 -4.32 12.97 -1.01
C LEU A 120 -5.40 13.72 -0.22
N LEU A 121 -5.40 13.61 1.10
CA LEU A 121 -6.35 14.30 1.98
C LEU A 121 -6.22 15.82 1.88
N SER A 122 -4.99 16.35 1.88
CA SER A 122 -4.74 17.79 1.74
C SER A 122 -5.18 18.36 0.38
N ASN A 123 -5.28 17.51 -0.64
CA ASN A 123 -5.77 17.86 -1.98
C ASN A 123 -7.27 17.56 -2.17
N GLY A 124 -8.01 17.32 -1.08
CA GLY A 124 -9.47 17.20 -1.12
C GLY A 124 -9.99 15.81 -1.51
N HIS A 125 -9.12 14.81 -1.65
CA HIS A 125 -9.57 13.42 -1.73
C HIS A 125 -10.03 12.92 -0.36
N ASN A 126 -10.91 11.93 -0.34
CA ASN A 126 -11.23 11.16 0.86
C ASN A 126 -10.63 9.75 0.77
N LEU A 127 -10.46 9.09 1.91
CA LEU A 127 -9.96 7.70 1.97
C LEU A 127 -11.06 6.75 2.43
N VAL A 128 -12.22 6.85 1.78
CA VAL A 128 -13.40 6.01 2.04
C VAL A 128 -13.50 4.93 0.98
N HIS A 129 -13.85 3.71 1.40
CA HIS A 129 -14.21 2.62 0.49
C HIS A 129 -15.46 1.89 1.00
N ASN A 130 -16.53 1.91 0.22
CA ASN A 130 -17.86 1.46 0.64
C ASN A 130 -18.28 2.18 1.94
N LYS A 131 -18.49 1.44 3.03
CA LYS A 131 -18.86 1.98 4.36
C LYS A 131 -17.66 2.22 5.28
N TYR A 132 -16.44 1.93 4.84
CA TYR A 132 -15.24 2.02 5.68
C TYR A 132 -14.50 3.32 5.39
N ASN A 133 -14.15 4.05 6.45
CA ASN A 133 -13.29 5.22 6.39
C ASN A 133 -11.91 4.84 6.96
N PHE A 134 -10.84 5.04 6.18
CA PHE A 134 -9.47 4.73 6.58
C PHE A 134 -8.65 5.96 7.00
N GLU A 135 -9.22 7.16 6.93
CA GLU A 135 -8.50 8.42 7.20
C GLU A 135 -7.92 8.46 8.61
N GLU A 136 -8.70 8.03 9.60
CA GLU A 136 -8.26 8.03 11.00
C GLU A 136 -7.02 7.16 11.22
N PHE A 137 -6.90 6.02 10.52
CA PHE A 137 -5.69 5.20 10.56
C PHE A 137 -4.48 6.02 10.10
N PHE A 138 -4.54 6.63 8.91
CA PHE A 138 -3.42 7.39 8.36
C PHE A 138 -3.08 8.63 9.20
N LEU A 139 -4.08 9.36 9.68
CA LEU A 139 -3.88 10.52 10.55
C LEU A 139 -3.23 10.14 11.89
N ASN A 140 -3.59 8.99 12.45
CA ASN A 140 -2.97 8.50 13.67
C ASN A 140 -1.53 8.04 13.43
N GLU A 141 -1.25 7.30 12.34
CA GLU A 141 0.13 6.95 11.97
C GLU A 141 0.99 8.19 11.71
N TYR A 142 0.45 9.21 11.04
CA TYR A 142 1.15 10.47 10.80
C TYR A 142 1.53 11.18 12.11
N ARG A 143 0.60 11.25 13.07
CA ARG A 143 0.83 11.85 14.40
C ARG A 143 1.86 11.08 15.21
N ASN A 144 1.82 9.75 15.15
CA ASN A 144 2.70 8.87 15.93
C ASN A 144 4.12 8.81 15.35
N GLY A 145 4.27 8.88 14.02
CA GLY A 145 5.54 8.74 13.32
C GLY A 145 6.26 10.05 12.96
N LYS A 146 5.64 11.21 13.21
CA LYS A 146 6.10 12.57 12.88
C LYS A 146 6.95 12.64 11.59
N LEU A 147 6.24 12.58 10.47
CA LEU A 147 6.62 13.17 9.19
C LEU A 147 6.43 14.69 9.22
#